data_AF-H1YI26-F1
#
_entry.id   AF-H1YI26-F1
#
_cell.length_a   1.000
_cell.length_b   1.000
_cell.length_c   1.000
_cell.angle_alpha   90.00
_cell.angle_beta   90.00
_cell.angle_gamma   90.00
#
_symmetry.space_group_name_H-M   'P 1'
#
loop_
_entity.id
_entity.type
_entity.pdbx_description
1 polymer ?
#
loop_
_entity_poly.entity_id
_entity_poly.type
_entity_poly.pdbx_seq_one_letter_code
_entity_poly.pdbx_strand_id
1 'polypeptide(L)'
;MATNVMAQVYETLLCSPGMNEAVKVDVKINRKTVLLLNSVIERGLSVKDGEQSQGLLELIPKETVEELKQFSDECLKKAGLTELSEKMKSWNLK
;
A
#
# COMPACT_ATOMS: atom_id res chain seq x y z
N MET A 1 -4.42 -25.22 7.40
CA MET A 1 -5.18 -25.09 8.66
C MET A 1 -4.98 -23.71 9.30
N ALA A 2 -3.74 -23.19 9.48
CA ALA A 2 -3.49 -21.88 10.11
C ALA A 2 -3.79 -20.64 9.23
N THR A 3 -3.64 -20.75 7.90
CA THR A 3 -3.93 -19.65 6.95
C THR A 3 -5.41 -19.25 6.95
N ASN A 4 -6.31 -20.20 7.16
CA ASN A 4 -7.75 -19.97 7.14
C ASN A 4 -8.23 -19.15 8.35
N VAL A 5 -7.68 -19.41 9.55
CA VAL A 5 -8.09 -18.69 10.77
C VAL A 5 -7.64 -17.22 10.70
N MET A 6 -6.43 -16.95 10.21
CA MET A 6 -5.96 -15.57 10.05
C MET A 6 -6.78 -14.81 9.02
N ALA A 7 -7.11 -15.44 7.89
CA ALA A 7 -7.99 -14.82 6.90
C ALA A 7 -9.37 -14.47 7.48
N GLN A 8 -9.98 -15.40 8.22
CA GLN A 8 -11.27 -15.19 8.89
C GLN A 8 -11.22 -14.08 9.95
N VAL A 9 -10.14 -13.99 10.73
CA VAL A 9 -9.95 -12.91 11.71
C VAL A 9 -9.82 -11.57 11.00
N TYR A 10 -9.06 -11.50 9.89
CA TYR A 10 -8.93 -10.26 9.12
C TYR A 10 -10.26 -9.84 8.48
N GLU A 11 -11.00 -10.75 7.84
CA GLU A 11 -12.33 -10.46 7.31
C GLU A 11 -13.27 -9.94 8.40
N THR A 12 -13.25 -10.55 9.58
CA THR A 12 -14.09 -10.11 10.71
C THR A 12 -13.69 -8.72 11.20
N LEU A 13 -12.39 -8.43 11.28
CA LEU A 13 -11.88 -7.12 11.68
C LEU A 13 -12.21 -6.04 10.65
N LEU A 14 -12.04 -6.33 9.36
CA LEU A 14 -12.34 -5.40 8.27
C LEU A 14 -13.85 -5.15 8.11
N CYS A 15 -14.70 -6.10 8.52
CA CYS A 15 -16.15 -5.94 8.59
C CYS A 15 -16.65 -5.23 9.87
N SER A 16 -15.75 -4.81 10.77
CA SER A 16 -16.19 -4.14 12.00
C SER A 16 -16.77 -2.74 11.71
N PRO A 17 -17.78 -2.29 12.49
CA PRO A 17 -18.36 -0.96 12.31
C PRO A 17 -17.29 0.12 12.45
N GLY A 18 -17.30 1.11 11.55
CA GLY A 18 -16.34 2.21 11.54
C GLY A 18 -15.11 2.00 10.64
N MET A 19 -14.86 0.79 10.13
CA MET A 19 -13.68 0.52 9.27
C MET A 19 -13.73 1.20 7.89
N ASN A 20 -14.93 1.56 7.42
CA ASN A 20 -15.13 2.31 6.18
C ASN A 20 -15.32 3.82 6.42
N GLU A 21 -15.16 4.30 7.65
CA GLU A 21 -15.28 5.72 7.95
C GLU A 21 -14.01 6.47 7.53
N ALA A 22 -14.18 7.63 6.89
CA ALA A 22 -13.07 8.47 6.50
C ALA A 22 -12.39 9.07 7.74
N VAL A 23 -11.09 8.80 7.90
CA VAL A 23 -10.27 9.37 8.98
C VAL A 23 -9.26 10.38 8.44
N LYS A 24 -9.02 11.45 9.20
CA LYS A 24 -7.97 12.42 8.86
C LYS A 24 -6.62 11.92 9.36
N VAL A 25 -5.69 11.70 8.43
CA VAL A 25 -4.30 11.34 8.75
C VAL A 25 -3.41 12.56 8.58
N ASP A 26 -2.78 13.02 9.68
CA ASP A 26 -1.75 14.07 9.64
C ASP A 26 -0.36 13.43 9.62
N VAL A 27 0.41 13.66 8.56
CA VAL A 27 1.70 12.99 8.33
C VAL A 27 2.81 14.02 8.22
N LYS A 28 3.75 13.99 9.18
CA LYS A 28 4.95 14.84 9.20
C LYS A 28 6.22 14.00 9.16
N ILE A 29 6.65 13.64 7.95
CA ILE A 29 7.87 12.86 7.69
C ILE A 29 8.77 13.57 6.68
N ASN A 30 10.05 13.21 6.65
CA ASN A 30 11.00 13.80 5.70
C ASN A 30 10.87 13.17 4.30
N ARG A 31 11.45 13.84 3.29
CA ARG A 31 11.43 13.42 1.89
C ARG A 31 11.95 11.99 1.67
N LYS A 32 12.99 11.58 2.41
CA LYS A 32 13.54 10.21 2.33
C LYS A 32 12.50 9.19 2.76
N THR A 33 11.79 9.44 3.86
CA THR A 33 10.74 8.54 4.35
C THR A 33 9.56 8.48 3.38
N VAL A 34 9.14 9.61 2.79
CA VAL A 34 8.09 9.62 1.75
C VAL A 34 8.47 8.74 0.57
N LEU A 35 9.69 8.88 0.06
CA LEU A 35 10.17 8.12 -1.08
C LEU A 35 10.23 6.62 -0.80
N LEU A 36 10.73 6.24 0.39
CA LEU A 36 10.79 4.86 0.83
C LEU A 36 9.39 4.28 1.07
N LEU A 37 8.48 5.04 1.66
CA LEU A 37 7.08 4.65 1.86
C LEU A 37 6.42 4.29 0.53
N ASN A 38 6.56 5.16 -0.47
CA ASN A 38 6.02 4.89 -1.80
C ASN A 38 6.59 3.59 -2.40
N SER A 39 7.90 3.38 -2.30
CA SER A 39 8.55 2.15 -2.81
C SER A 39 8.08 0.88 -2.07
N VAL A 40 7.84 0.96 -0.75
CA VAL A 40 7.34 -0.17 0.03
C VAL A 40 5.90 -0.50 -0.33
N ILE A 41 5.04 0.51 -0.48
CA ILE A 41 3.64 0.32 -0.90
C ILE A 41 3.61 -0.30 -2.29
N GLU A 42 4.32 0.26 -3.26
CA GLU A 42 4.36 -0.28 -4.62
C GLU A 42 4.84 -1.73 -4.66
N ARG A 43 5.90 -2.07 -3.92
CA ARG A 43 6.39 -3.45 -3.82
C ARG A 43 5.36 -4.36 -3.16
N GLY A 44 4.72 -3.91 -2.09
CA GLY A 44 3.68 -4.66 -1.38
C GLY A 44 2.45 -4.91 -2.25
N LEU A 45 2.10 -3.98 -3.14
CA LEU A 45 0.99 -4.14 -4.07
C LEU A 45 1.35 -4.91 -5.35
N SER A 46 2.64 -5.02 -5.70
CA SER A 46 3.13 -5.66 -6.94
C SER A 46 3.30 -7.18 -6.82
N VAL A 47 2.44 -7.87 -6.06
CA VAL A 47 2.53 -9.33 -5.98
C VAL A 47 2.08 -9.93 -7.30
N LYS A 48 2.96 -10.72 -7.93
CA LYS A 48 2.70 -11.37 -9.21
C LYS A 48 1.76 -12.55 -9.00
N ASP A 49 0.77 -12.70 -9.89
CA ASP A 49 -0.04 -13.90 -10.02
C ASP A 49 0.87 -15.15 -10.05
N GLY A 50 0.83 -15.95 -8.98
CA GLY A 50 1.59 -17.20 -8.85
C GLY A 50 2.64 -17.26 -7.73
N GLU A 51 3.04 -16.14 -7.15
CA GLU A 51 3.74 -16.14 -5.85
C GLU A 51 2.67 -16.08 -4.75
N GLN A 52 2.62 -17.08 -3.86
CA GLN A 52 1.71 -17.06 -2.72
C GLN A 52 1.91 -15.74 -1.98
N SER A 53 0.95 -14.84 -2.09
CA SER A 53 1.00 -13.55 -1.40
C SER A 53 0.52 -13.83 0.01
N GLN A 54 1.35 -14.49 0.81
CA GLN A 54 0.93 -14.97 2.12
C GLN A 54 0.47 -13.80 3.00
N GLY A 55 -0.84 -13.68 3.22
CA GLY A 55 -1.43 -12.79 4.23
C GLY A 55 -2.46 -11.79 3.72
N LEU A 56 -2.53 -10.65 4.42
CA LEU A 56 -3.59 -9.62 4.32
C LEU A 56 -3.84 -9.14 2.88
N LEU A 57 -2.80 -9.05 2.05
CA LEU A 57 -2.84 -8.48 0.70
C LEU A 57 -3.74 -9.26 -0.27
N GLU A 58 -3.90 -10.58 -0.11
CA GLU A 58 -4.83 -11.40 -0.92
C GLU A 58 -6.31 -11.10 -0.58
N LEU A 59 -6.58 -10.56 0.61
CA LEU A 59 -7.92 -10.27 1.11
C LEU A 59 -8.32 -8.81 0.89
N ILE A 60 -7.42 -7.97 0.38
CA ILE A 60 -7.69 -6.55 0.16
C ILE A 60 -8.53 -6.38 -1.12
N PRO A 61 -9.69 -5.68 -1.06
CA PRO A 61 -10.45 -5.33 -2.24
C PRO A 61 -9.61 -4.52 -3.24
N LYS A 62 -9.83 -4.72 -4.53
CA LYS A 62 -9.12 -3.98 -5.60
C LYS A 62 -9.25 -2.46 -5.44
N GLU A 63 -10.40 -2.00 -4.95
CA GLU A 63 -10.67 -0.59 -4.67
C GLU A 63 -9.70 -0.04 -3.62
N THR A 64 -9.53 -0.74 -2.50
CA THR A 64 -8.57 -0.36 -1.45
C THR A 64 -7.12 -0.41 -1.92
N VAL A 65 -6.77 -1.34 -2.83
CA VAL A 65 -5.45 -1.36 -3.47
C VAL A 65 -5.22 -0.08 -4.29
N GLU A 66 -6.24 0.36 -5.03
CA GLU A 66 -6.17 1.59 -5.81
C GLU A 66 -6.08 2.83 -4.91
N GLU A 67 -6.85 2.89 -3.82
CA GLU A 67 -6.77 3.95 -2.81
C GLU A 67 -5.38 4.05 -2.17
N LEU A 68 -4.78 2.91 -1.80
CA LEU A 68 -3.42 2.87 -1.25
C LEU A 68 -2.37 3.36 -2.25
N LYS A 69 -2.55 3.04 -3.54
CA LYS A 69 -1.69 3.54 -4.62
C LYS A 69 -1.84 5.05 -4.79
N GLN A 70 -3.07 5.54 -4.85
CA GLN A 70 -3.36 6.98 -4.95
C GLN A 70 -2.78 7.75 -3.77
N PHE A 71 -2.95 7.25 -2.54
CA PHE A 71 -2.37 7.85 -1.33
C PHE A 71 -0.84 7.96 -1.41
N SER A 72 -0.18 6.88 -1.86
CA SER A 72 1.26 6.82 -2.06
C SER A 72 1.75 7.88 -3.07
N ASP A 73 1.04 8.02 -4.19
CA ASP A 73 1.34 9.01 -5.24
C ASP A 73 1.09 10.45 -4.75
N GLU A 74 0.03 10.67 -3.97
CA GLU A 74 -0.22 11.95 -3.33
C GLU A 74 0.88 12.36 -2.36
N CYS A 75 1.41 11.43 -1.57
CA CYS A 75 2.53 11.69 -0.69
C CYS A 75 3.77 12.16 -1.47
N LEU A 76 4.10 11.50 -2.59
CA LEU A 76 5.18 11.95 -3.48
C LEU A 76 4.94 13.35 -4.04
N LYS A 77 3.71 13.61 -4.51
CA LYS A 77 3.31 14.90 -5.07
C LYS A 77 3.45 16.02 -4.03
N LYS A 78 2.93 15.80 -2.81
CA LYS A 78 3.04 16.75 -1.68
C LYS A 78 4.50 17.00 -1.25
N ALA A 79 5.37 16.00 -1.40
CA ALA A 79 6.79 16.12 -1.09
C ALA A 79 7.65 16.71 -2.22
N GLY A 80 7.09 16.87 -3.43
CA GLY A 80 7.80 17.31 -4.63
C GLY A 80 8.79 16.26 -5.17
N LEU A 81 8.46 14.97 -5.03
CA LEU A 81 9.36 13.84 -5.33
C LEU A 81 8.92 13.00 -6.53
N THR A 82 7.83 13.33 -7.19
CA THR A 82 7.27 12.54 -8.31
C THR A 82 8.29 12.29 -9.42
N GLU A 83 8.94 13.34 -9.93
CA GLU A 83 9.95 13.18 -11.00
C GLU A 83 11.16 12.35 -10.55
N LEU A 84 11.56 12.47 -9.27
CA LEU A 84 12.69 11.71 -8.73
C LEU A 84 12.34 10.23 -8.62
N SER A 85 11.14 9.90 -8.14
CA SER A 85 10.70 8.50 -8.03
C SER A 85 10.62 7.85 -9.41
N GLU A 86 10.10 8.55 -10.42
CA GLU A 86 10.06 8.08 -11.81
C GLU A 86 11.47 7.82 -12.38
N LYS A 87 12.40 8.76 -12.18
CA LYS A 87 13.81 8.57 -12.59
C LYS A 87 14.44 7.37 -11.90
N MET A 88 14.22 7.18 -10.60
CA MET A 88 14.74 6.03 -9.87
C MET A 88 14.15 4.70 -10.37
N LYS A 89 12.86 4.66 -10.71
CA LYS A 89 12.24 3.48 -11.34
C LYS A 89 12.90 3.17 -12.68
N SER A 90 13.19 4.19 -13.48
CA SER A 90 13.90 4.02 -14.75
C SER A 90 15.32 3.48 -14.60
N TRP A 91 16.00 3.77 -13.47
CA TRP A 91 17.33 3.21 -13.16
C TRP A 91 17.28 1.76 -12.70
N ASN A 92 16.21 1.35 -12.02
CA ASN A 92 16.01 -0.02 -11.53
C ASN A 92 15.54 -1.01 -12.61
N LEU A 93 15.26 -0.53 -13.83
CA LEU A 93 14.84 -1.34 -14.99
C LEU A 93 16.01 -1.70 -15.94
N LYS A 94 17.27 -1.45 -15.54
CA LYS A 94 18.49 -1.99 -16.15
C LYS A 94 19.13 -3.01 -15.25
#